data_AF-A0A401TGK4-F1
#
_entry.id   AF-A0A401TGK4-F1
#
_cell.length_a   1.000
_cell.length_b   1.000
_cell.length_c   1.000
_cell.angle_alpha   90.00
_cell.angle_beta   90.00
_cell.angle_gamma   90.00
#
_symmetry.space_group_name_H-M   'P 1'
#
loop_
_entity.id
_entity.type
_entity.pdbx_description
1 polymer ?
#
loop_
_entity_poly.entity_id
_entity_poly.type
_entity_poly.pdbx_seq_one_letter_code
_entity_poly.pdbx_strand_id
1 'polypeptide(L)'
;MFLQGAGWDKRNACLVEAEPMQLVCAMPSIHFKPVENKKKSGKGIYSCPCYYYSQRSGSSRHTSFVVGIELKTGDKPPDHWIKRGTALLLSLDY
;
A
#
# COMPACT_ATOMS: atom_id res chain seq x y z
N MET A 1 -3.63 -0.82 -9.77
CA MET A 1 -3.45 -1.39 -8.43
C MET A 1 -4.41 -0.73 -7.47
N PHE A 2 -4.71 -1.38 -6.35
CA PHE A 2 -5.76 -0.97 -5.43
C PHE A 2 -5.24 -0.94 -4.00
N LEU A 3 -5.54 0.12 -3.26
CA LEU A 3 -5.21 0.27 -1.85
C LEU A 3 -6.39 -0.20 -1.01
N GLN A 4 -6.16 -1.17 -0.14
CA GLN A 4 -7.14 -1.70 0.80
C GLN A 4 -6.83 -1.17 2.21
N GLY A 5 -7.86 -0.81 2.97
CA GLY A 5 -7.74 -0.38 4.37
C GLY A 5 -7.34 1.09 4.56
N ALA A 6 -7.23 1.85 3.47
CA ALA A 6 -6.95 3.29 3.45
C ALA A 6 -7.44 3.94 2.15
N GLY A 7 -7.54 5.26 2.16
CA GLY A 7 -7.71 6.10 0.98
C GLY A 7 -6.38 6.68 0.50
N TRP A 8 -6.39 7.26 -0.70
CA TRP A 8 -5.24 7.93 -1.29
C TRP A 8 -5.56 9.36 -1.68
N ASP A 9 -4.85 10.32 -1.10
CA ASP A 9 -4.90 11.70 -1.54
C ASP A 9 -3.97 11.89 -2.74
N LYS A 10 -4.59 12.07 -3.91
CA LYS A 10 -3.87 12.28 -5.18
C LYS A 10 -3.09 13.61 -5.21
N ARG A 11 -3.57 14.64 -4.49
CA ARG A 11 -2.93 15.98 -4.50
C ARG A 11 -1.66 15.97 -3.67
N ASN A 12 -1.73 15.38 -2.47
CA ASN A 12 -0.60 15.33 -1.54
C ASN A 12 0.27 14.06 -1.67
N ALA A 13 -0.18 13.09 -2.47
CA ALA A 13 0.46 11.80 -2.68
C ALA A 13 0.75 11.06 -1.36
N CYS A 14 -0.27 10.94 -0.52
CA CYS A 14 -0.19 10.32 0.80
C CYS A 14 -1.45 9.53 1.16
N LEU A 15 -1.30 8.68 2.19
CA LEU A 15 -2.39 7.92 2.77
C LEU A 15 -3.33 8.83 3.55
N VAL A 16 -4.63 8.57 3.39
CA VAL A 16 -5.72 9.21 4.13
C VAL A 16 -6.71 8.14 4.59
N GLU A 17 -7.62 8.52 5.47
CA GLU A 17 -8.72 7.63 5.84
C GLU A 17 -9.59 7.32 4.62
N ALA A 18 -10.07 6.07 4.54
CA ALA A 18 -10.99 5.69 3.50
C ALA A 18 -12.38 6.29 3.77
N GLU A 19 -13.08 6.69 2.71
CA GLU A 19 -14.48 7.09 2.80
C GLU A 19 -15.37 5.92 3.26
N PRO A 20 -16.50 6.18 3.93
CA PRO A 20 -17.45 5.15 4.31
C PRO A 20 -17.82 4.23 3.13
N MET A 21 -17.81 2.93 3.37
CA MET A 21 -18.12 1.88 2.38
C MET A 21 -17.13 1.78 1.20
N GLN A 22 -15.99 2.47 1.25
CA GLN A 22 -14.92 2.34 0.26
C GLN A 22 -13.94 1.23 0.66
N LEU A 23 -14.23 -0.01 0.25
CA LEU A 23 -13.39 -1.19 0.57
C LEU A 23 -11.97 -1.08 -0.02
N VAL A 24 -11.86 -0.53 -1.22
CA VAL A 24 -10.61 -0.34 -1.94
C VAL A 24 -10.58 1.02 -2.64
N CYS A 25 -9.39 1.61 -2.73
CA CYS A 25 -9.13 2.86 -3.42
C CYS A 25 -8.22 2.62 -4.62
N ALA A 26 -8.57 3.13 -5.80
CA ALA A 26 -7.71 3.03 -6.97
C ALA A 26 -6.47 3.92 -6.81
N MET A 27 -5.29 3.32 -6.94
CA MET A 27 -4.01 4.02 -6.82
C MET A 27 -3.48 4.47 -8.19
N PRO A 28 -2.73 5.59 -8.25
CA PRO A 28 -2.02 5.98 -9.46
C PRO A 28 -0.96 4.96 -9.86
N SER A 29 -0.48 5.05 -11.10
CA SER A 29 0.65 4.25 -11.58
C SER A 29 1.90 4.50 -10.75
N ILE A 30 2.53 3.43 -10.27
CA ILE A 30 3.79 3.49 -9.52
C ILE A 30 4.94 3.16 -10.46
N HIS A 31 5.91 4.08 -10.58
CA HIS A 31 7.11 3.89 -11.37
C HIS A 31 8.28 3.48 -10.47
N PHE A 32 8.75 2.24 -10.63
CA PHE A 32 9.94 1.75 -9.94
C PHE A 32 11.19 2.16 -10.71
N LYS A 33 11.96 3.09 -10.15
CA LYS A 33 13.25 3.51 -10.69
C LYS A 33 14.39 2.87 -9.88
N PRO A 34 15.20 1.97 -10.46
CA PRO A 34 16.38 1.44 -9.80
C PRO A 34 17.39 2.56 -9.48
N VAL A 35 17.94 2.54 -8.27
CA VAL A 35 18.96 3.48 -7.81
C VAL A 35 19.97 2.75 -6.92
N GLU A 36 21.25 3.08 -7.08
CA GLU A 36 22.30 2.61 -6.16
C GLU A 36 22.29 3.44 -4.87
N ASN A 37 22.67 2.81 -3.74
CA ASN A 37 22.80 3.48 -2.45
C ASN A 37 21.55 4.28 -2.03
N LYS A 38 20.36 3.69 -2.19
CA LYS A 38 19.10 4.30 -1.75
C LYS A 38 19.22 4.69 -0.27
N LYS A 39 19.16 6.00 0.00
CA LYS A 39 19.13 6.52 1.38
C LYS A 39 17.93 5.95 2.11
N LYS A 40 18.09 5.66 3.41
CA LYS A 40 16.98 5.23 4.27
C LYS A 40 15.82 6.23 4.16
N SER A 41 14.62 5.69 4.01
CA SER A 41 13.37 6.43 3.93
C SER A 41 13.21 7.29 5.21
N GLY A 42 12.77 8.53 5.04
CA GLY A 42 12.60 9.47 6.15
C GLY A 42 11.46 9.07 7.09
N LYS A 43 11.27 9.87 8.16
CA LYS A 43 10.07 9.77 9.01
C LYS A 43 8.80 10.01 8.15
N GLY A 44 7.69 9.39 8.53
CA GLY A 44 6.42 9.53 7.80
C GLY A 44 6.32 8.68 6.52
N ILE A 45 7.12 7.61 6.44
CA ILE A 45 7.02 6.59 5.40
C ILE A 45 6.48 5.31 6.03
N TYR A 46 5.47 4.74 5.38
CA TYR A 46 4.95 3.41 5.67
C TYR A 46 5.40 2.44 4.58
N SER A 47 6.04 1.35 4.97
CA SER A 47 6.34 0.24 4.08
C SER A 47 5.08 -0.60 3.89
N CYS A 48 4.29 -0.25 2.89
CA CYS A 48 3.02 -0.89 2.59
C CYS A 48 3.26 -2.21 1.85
N PRO A 49 2.78 -3.36 2.36
CA PRO A 49 2.90 -4.61 1.65
C PRO A 49 2.01 -4.62 0.41
N CYS A 50 2.58 -5.03 -0.72
CA CYS A 50 1.86 -5.25 -1.97
C CYS A 50 1.66 -6.75 -2.18
N TYR A 51 0.41 -7.16 -2.38
CA TYR A 51 0.02 -8.53 -2.67
C TYR A 51 -0.60 -8.63 -4.07
N TYR A 52 -0.53 -9.81 -4.66
CA TYR A 52 -1.18 -10.07 -5.93
C TYR A 52 -2.71 -10.11 -5.77
N TYR A 53 -3.20 -10.88 -4.79
CA TYR A 53 -4.62 -11.08 -4.46
C TYR A 53 -4.93 -10.65 -3.02
N SER A 54 -6.22 -10.51 -2.69
CA SER A 54 -6.65 -10.12 -1.33
C SER A 54 -6.33 -11.19 -0.28
N GLN A 55 -6.30 -12.47 -0.67
CA GLN A 55 -5.90 -13.58 0.18
C GLN A 55 -4.39 -13.53 0.46
N ARG A 56 -4.01 -12.93 1.60
CA ARG A 56 -2.61 -12.65 1.96
C ARG A 56 -1.78 -13.89 2.31
N SER A 57 -2.43 -14.96 2.73
CA SER A 57 -1.76 -16.23 3.08
C SER A 57 -1.12 -16.91 1.87
N GLY A 58 -1.44 -16.49 0.65
CA GLY A 58 -1.07 -17.25 -0.54
C GLY A 58 -1.91 -18.51 -0.73
N SER A 59 -1.53 -19.26 -1.75
CA SER A 59 -1.97 -20.64 -1.98
C SER A 59 -0.80 -21.59 -1.74
N SER A 60 -1.06 -22.90 -1.76
CA SER A 60 0.00 -23.92 -1.65
C SER A 60 1.06 -23.85 -2.76
N ARG A 61 0.75 -23.21 -3.91
CA ARG A 61 1.65 -23.10 -5.07
C ARG A 61 2.34 -21.74 -5.19
N HIS A 62 1.74 -20.67 -4.70
CA HIS A 62 2.22 -19.31 -4.93
C HIS A 62 2.03 -18.41 -3.71
N THR A 63 3.07 -17.65 -3.37
CA THR A 63 2.98 -16.61 -2.34
C THR A 63 2.23 -15.40 -2.87
N SER A 64 1.33 -14.83 -2.06
CA SER A 64 0.62 -13.62 -2.48
C SER A 64 1.46 -12.35 -2.37
N PHE A 65 2.48 -12.32 -1.51
CA PHE A 65 3.32 -11.13 -1.32
C PHE A 65 4.22 -10.90 -2.53
N VAL A 66 4.26 -9.65 -3.00
CA VAL A 66 5.05 -9.23 -4.16
C VAL A 66 6.22 -8.37 -3.71
N VAL A 67 5.95 -7.25 -3.03
CA VAL A 67 6.98 -6.26 -2.65
C VAL A 67 6.48 -5.31 -1.57
N GLY A 68 7.39 -4.73 -0.79
CA GLY A 68 7.10 -3.59 0.09
C GLY A 68 7.23 -2.27 -0.67
N ILE A 69 6.19 -1.44 -0.64
CA ILE A 69 6.13 -0.15 -1.33
C ILE A 69 6.10 0.97 -0.30
N GLU A 70 7.02 1.92 -0.42
CA GLU A 70 7.09 3.08 0.46
C GLU A 70 6.01 4.11 0.09
N LEU A 71 5.06 4.32 1.00
CA LEU A 71 4.00 5.31 0.87
C LEU A 71 4.15 6.39 1.95
N LYS A 72 3.84 7.64 1.60
CA LYS A 72 3.75 8.71 2.61
C LYS A 72 2.54 8.50 3.50
N THR A 73 2.70 8.65 4.81
CA THR A 73 1.65 8.33 5.79
C THR A 73 0.59 9.41 5.98
N GLY A 74 0.82 10.61 5.43
CA GLY A 74 -0.07 11.76 5.62
C GLY A 74 -0.09 12.19 7.09
N ASP A 75 -1.29 12.47 7.60
CA ASP A 75 -1.49 12.98 8.97
C ASP A 75 -1.28 11.92 10.06
N LYS A 76 -1.33 10.63 9.71
CA LYS A 76 -1.24 9.52 10.66
C LYS A 76 0.19 8.94 10.68
N PRO A 77 0.66 8.40 11.82
CA PRO A 77 1.94 7.70 11.87
C PRO A 77 1.88 6.35 11.13
N PRO A 78 3.03 5.77 10.72
CA PRO A 78 3.09 4.47 10.05
C PRO A 78 2.36 3.34 10.81
N ASP A 79 2.46 3.33 12.13
CA ASP A 79 1.84 2.31 12.99
C ASP A 79 0.31 2.25 12.87
N HIS A 80 -0.32 3.38 12.53
CA HIS A 80 -1.75 3.44 12.26
C HIS A 80 -2.12 2.57 11.07
N TRP A 81 -1.35 2.67 9.99
CA TRP A 81 -1.57 1.93 8.76
C TRP A 81 -1.20 0.45 8.90
N ILE A 82 -0.19 0.15 9.71
CA ILE A 82 0.14 -1.23 10.12
C ILE A 82 -1.05 -1.88 10.83
N LYS A 83 -1.60 -1.22 11.87
CA LYS A 83 -2.72 -1.76 12.65
C LYS A 83 -4.00 -1.93 11.83
N ARG A 84 -4.22 -1.07 10.83
CA ARG A 84 -5.33 -1.20 9.87
C ARG A 84 -5.15 -2.34 8.86
N GLY A 85 -3.96 -2.95 8.81
CA GLY A 85 -3.63 -3.93 7.79
C GLY A 85 -3.64 -3.33 6.39
N THR A 86 -3.28 -2.06 6.24
CA THR A 86 -3.29 -1.36 4.95
C THR A 86 -2.39 -2.09 3.96
N ALA A 87 -2.89 -2.38 2.75
CA ALA A 87 -2.11 -3.09 1.75
C ALA A 87 -2.45 -2.67 0.34
N LEU A 88 -1.51 -2.89 -0.56
CA LEU A 88 -1.72 -2.77 -1.99
C LEU A 88 -2.06 -4.13 -2.59
N LEU A 89 -3.01 -4.14 -3.52
CA LEU A 89 -3.48 -5.30 -4.26
C LEU A 89 -3.26 -5.05 -5.76
N LEU A 90 -2.69 -6.03 -6.47
CA LEU A 90 -2.54 -5.97 -7.92
C LEU A 90 -3.83 -6.34 -8.65
N SER A 91 -4.55 -7.34 -8.13
CA SER A 91 -5.84 -7.81 -8.62
C SER A 91 -6.90 -7.74 -7.53
N LEU A 92 -8.15 -7.51 -7.94
CA LEU A 92 -9.34 -7.68 -7.10
C LEU A 92 -10.02 -9.00 -7.49
N ASP A 93 -10.77 -9.58 -6.56
CA ASP A 93 -11.33 -10.94 -6.70
C ASP A 93 -12.78 -10.95 -7.25
N TYR A 94 -13.13 -9.98 -8.10
CA TYR A 94 -14.45 -9.87 -8.73
C TYR A 94 -14.38 -9.79 -10.26
#